data_AF-A0AAT9WI29-F1
#
_entry.id   AF-A0AAT9WI29-F1
#
_cell.length_a   1.000
_cell.length_b   1.000
_cell.length_c   1.000
_cell.angle_alpha   90.00
_cell.angle_beta   90.00
_cell.angle_gamma   90.00
#
_symmetry.space_group_name_H-M   'P 1'
#
loop_
_entity.id
_entity.type
_entity.pdbx_description
1 polymer ?
#
loop_
_entity_poly.entity_id
_entity_poly.type
_entity_poly.pdbx_seq_one_letter_code
_entity_poly.pdbx_strand_id
1 'polypeptide(L)'
;MFFNNCVNRDHQKLFGPGAFFDLEARGSQAALALELQPGDICIVARYGDKERTVVDFSWYSFTEETNQLDEKGTPARVLRGVLNKSESLSKIEAACDARYQHMFDKNGNFKRPSVLKRPTAA
;
A
#
# COMPACT_ATOMS: atom_id res chain seq x y z
N MET A 1 -4.75 2.38 -7.46
CA MET A 1 -5.22 1.91 -6.13
C MET A 1 -4.27 2.43 -5.05
N PHE A 2 -4.75 2.69 -3.83
CA PHE A 2 -3.91 3.16 -2.73
C PHE A 2 -3.81 2.10 -1.63
N PHE A 3 -2.63 1.93 -1.05
CA PHE A 3 -2.32 0.91 -0.08
C PHE A 3 -1.63 1.51 1.15
N ASN A 4 -2.19 1.28 2.32
CA ASN A 4 -1.62 1.75 3.59
C ASN A 4 -0.79 0.63 4.23
N ASN A 5 0.53 0.71 4.15
CA ASN A 5 1.44 -0.18 4.87
C ASN A 5 1.65 0.34 6.31
N CYS A 6 0.58 0.35 7.11
CA CYS A 6 0.56 0.93 8.45
C CYS A 6 1.57 0.33 9.44
N VAL A 7 2.01 -0.91 9.18
CA VAL A 7 2.97 -1.64 10.02
C VAL A 7 4.37 -1.69 9.42
N ASN A 8 4.63 -0.95 8.33
CA ASN A 8 5.92 -0.87 7.65
C ASN A 8 6.53 -2.25 7.32
N ARG A 9 5.71 -3.20 6.85
CA ARG A 9 6.20 -4.50 6.36
C ARG A 9 7.13 -4.30 5.17
N ASP A 10 8.25 -5.01 5.18
CA ASP A 10 9.18 -5.07 4.05
C ASP A 10 8.80 -6.24 3.14
N HIS A 11 7.88 -5.98 2.21
CA HIS A 11 7.31 -7.00 1.33
C HIS A 11 8.35 -7.68 0.43
N GLN A 12 9.39 -6.94 0.00
CA GLN A 12 10.45 -7.53 -0.82
C GLN A 12 11.30 -8.50 -0.01
N LYS A 13 11.59 -8.17 1.25
CA LYS A 13 12.28 -9.09 2.15
C LYS A 13 11.44 -10.34 2.47
N LEU A 14 10.13 -10.18 2.61
CA LEU A 14 9.22 -11.27 2.98
C LEU A 14 8.90 -12.21 1.81
N PHE A 15 8.60 -11.66 0.64
CA PHE A 15 8.07 -12.42 -0.50
C PHE A 15 8.97 -12.38 -1.73
N GLY A 16 10.11 -11.69 -1.66
CA GLY A 16 11.08 -11.60 -2.74
C GLY A 16 10.85 -10.46 -3.74
N PRO A 17 11.68 -10.39 -4.79
CA PRO A 17 11.72 -9.26 -5.72
C PRO A 17 10.36 -8.95 -6.35
N GLY A 18 10.03 -7.66 -6.45
CA GLY A 18 8.79 -7.19 -7.07
C GLY A 18 7.56 -7.19 -6.17
N ALA A 19 7.59 -7.84 -5.00
CA ALA A 19 6.52 -7.75 -4.02
C ALA A 19 6.44 -6.33 -3.43
N PHE A 20 5.27 -5.71 -3.51
CA PHE A 20 5.08 -4.34 -2.99
C PHE A 20 3.99 -4.23 -1.92
N PHE A 21 3.07 -5.19 -1.86
CA PHE A 21 2.03 -5.24 -0.84
C PHE A 21 1.51 -6.67 -0.63
N ASP A 22 1.03 -6.99 0.56
CA ASP A 22 0.32 -8.23 0.83
C ASP A 22 -1.05 -8.00 1.47
N LEU A 23 -1.99 -8.89 1.17
CA LEU A 23 -3.33 -8.95 1.76
C LEU A 23 -3.54 -10.33 2.36
N GLU A 24 -4.26 -10.41 3.47
CA GLU A 24 -4.67 -11.70 4.00
C GLU A 24 -5.54 -12.45 2.97
N ALA A 25 -5.23 -13.73 2.73
CA ALA A 25 -6.02 -14.53 1.78
C ALA A 25 -7.41 -14.93 2.33
N ARG A 26 -7.69 -14.62 3.60
CA ARG A 26 -8.96 -14.89 4.29
C ARG A 26 -9.42 -13.64 5.05
N GLY A 27 -10.68 -13.63 5.47
CA GLY A 27 -11.22 -12.53 6.26
C GLY A 27 -11.53 -11.27 5.46
N SER A 28 -11.46 -10.11 6.12
CA SER A 28 -11.92 -8.83 5.57
C SER A 28 -11.07 -8.30 4.41
N GLN A 29 -9.81 -8.73 4.30
CA GLN A 29 -8.92 -8.32 3.21
C GLN A 29 -9.01 -9.22 1.97
N ALA A 30 -9.56 -10.42 2.09
CA ALA A 30 -9.59 -11.42 1.01
C ALA A 30 -10.30 -10.91 -0.25
N ALA A 31 -11.28 -10.02 -0.09
CA ALA A 31 -12.05 -9.45 -1.20
C ALA A 31 -11.53 -8.08 -1.69
N LEU A 32 -10.41 -7.58 -1.14
CA LEU A 32 -9.87 -6.27 -1.52
C LEU A 32 -8.95 -6.38 -2.75
N ALA A 33 -8.93 -5.31 -3.55
CA ALA A 33 -8.06 -5.16 -4.72
C ALA A 33 -8.17 -6.31 -5.74
N LEU A 34 -9.30 -6.99 -5.82
CA LEU A 34 -9.54 -8.08 -6.78
C LEU A 34 -9.67 -7.60 -8.23
N GLU A 35 -9.93 -6.31 -8.41
CA GLU A 35 -10.14 -5.69 -9.72
C GLU A 35 -8.85 -5.27 -10.43
N LEU A 36 -7.68 -5.37 -9.78
CA LEU A 36 -6.40 -4.90 -10.35
C LEU A 36 -6.07 -5.63 -11.64
N GLN A 37 -5.70 -4.85 -12.66
CA GLN A 37 -5.22 -5.35 -13.94
C GLN A 37 -3.74 -4.99 -14.13
N PRO A 38 -2.95 -5.84 -14.82
CA PRO A 38 -1.57 -5.51 -15.15
C PRO A 38 -1.47 -4.13 -15.83
N GLY A 39 -0.55 -3.30 -15.36
CA GLY A 39 -0.40 -1.89 -15.77
C GLY A 39 -1.07 -0.88 -14.83
N ASP A 40 -1.96 -1.30 -13.93
CA ASP A 40 -2.61 -0.40 -12.98
C ASP A 40 -1.59 0.28 -12.05
N ILE A 41 -1.76 1.58 -11.84
CA ILE A 41 -0.93 2.35 -10.92
C ILE A 41 -1.39 2.13 -9.48
N CYS A 42 -0.47 1.63 -8.66
CA CYS A 42 -0.62 1.33 -7.25
C CYS A 42 0.29 2.24 -6.42
N ILE A 43 -0.25 2.90 -5.41
CA ILE A 43 0.51 3.79 -4.54
C ILE A 43 0.53 3.17 -3.14
N VAL A 44 1.71 2.81 -2.66
CA VAL A 44 1.93 2.30 -1.32
C VAL A 44 2.47 3.41 -0.44
N ALA A 45 1.75 3.73 0.64
CA ALA A 45 2.23 4.65 1.67
C ALA A 45 2.73 3.87 2.88
N ARG A 46 3.84 4.35 3.47
CA ARG A 46 4.38 3.85 4.73
C ARG A 46 4.99 5.00 5.54
N TYR A 47 5.18 4.82 6.83
CA TYR A 47 5.94 5.81 7.62
C TYR A 47 7.44 5.64 7.35
N GLY A 48 8.13 6.73 7.04
CA GLY A 48 9.58 6.73 6.77
C GLY A 48 10.45 6.67 8.03
N ASP A 49 9.87 7.01 9.19
CA ASP A 49 10.54 7.07 10.49
C ASP A 49 9.67 6.47 11.62
N LYS A 50 10.26 6.31 12.81
CA LYS A 50 9.55 5.73 13.97
C LYS A 50 8.59 6.74 14.60
N GLU A 51 8.95 8.01 14.53
CA GLU A 51 8.24 9.18 15.04
C GLU A 51 7.01 9.50 14.19
N ARG A 52 6.88 8.87 13.02
CA ARG A 52 5.79 9.05 12.06
C ARG A 52 5.67 10.49 11.60
N THR A 53 6.80 11.16 11.39
CA THR A 53 6.85 12.54 10.91
C THR A 53 7.03 12.61 9.40
N VAL A 54 7.52 11.52 8.78
CA VAL A 54 7.72 11.38 7.34
C VAL A 54 6.86 10.25 6.78
N VAL A 55 6.30 10.46 5.59
CA VAL A 55 5.57 9.45 4.82
C VAL A 55 6.29 9.20 3.51
N ASP A 56 6.63 7.94 3.25
CA ASP A 56 7.15 7.49 1.96
C ASP A 56 6.00 6.99 1.09
N PHE A 57 5.94 7.47 -0.14
CA PHE A 57 5.05 6.99 -1.18
C PHE A 57 5.84 6.29 -2.28
N SER A 58 5.48 5.06 -2.59
CA SER A 58 6.06 4.30 -3.69
C SER A 58 4.98 3.96 -4.72
N TRP A 59 5.24 4.34 -5.97
CA TRP A 59 4.32 4.17 -7.09
C TRP A 59 4.76 2.96 -7.90
N TYR A 60 3.91 1.94 -7.95
CA TYR A 60 4.15 0.71 -8.68
C TYR A 60 3.21 0.61 -9.88
N SER A 61 3.69 0.04 -10.98
CA SER A 61 2.84 -0.57 -12.00
C SER A 61 2.57 -2.01 -11.57
N PHE A 62 1.32 -2.36 -11.31
CA PHE A 62 0.93 -3.73 -10.98
C PHE A 62 1.23 -4.66 -12.15
N THR A 63 1.70 -5.88 -11.84
CA THR A 63 2.01 -6.90 -12.84
C THR A 63 1.18 -8.14 -12.62
N GLU A 64 1.17 -8.66 -11.40
CA GLU A 64 0.50 -9.91 -11.07
C GLU A 64 0.21 -10.03 -9.57
N GLU A 65 -0.66 -10.97 -9.25
CA GLU A 65 -0.90 -11.44 -7.89
C GLU A 65 -0.41 -12.88 -7.75
N THR A 66 0.21 -13.18 -6.61
CA THR A 66 0.64 -14.54 -6.26
C THR A 66 0.13 -14.92 -4.87
N ASN A 67 -0.16 -16.20 -4.66
CA ASN A 67 -0.46 -16.72 -3.32
C ASN A 67 0.80 -17.30 -2.70
N GLN A 68 1.19 -16.82 -1.52
CA GLN A 68 2.37 -17.27 -0.80
C GLN A 68 2.08 -17.39 0.70
N LEU A 69 2.94 -18.10 1.43
CA LEU A 69 2.89 -18.11 2.88
C LEU A 69 3.77 -16.97 3.41
N ASP A 70 3.27 -16.25 4.41
CA ASP A 70 4.11 -15.30 5.15
C ASP A 70 5.08 -16.03 6.10
N GLU A 71 5.89 -15.27 6.83
CA GLU A 71 6.87 -15.79 7.80
C GLU A 71 6.26 -16.66 8.91
N LYS A 72 4.94 -16.57 9.14
CA LYS A 72 4.20 -17.36 10.14
C LYS A 72 3.47 -18.55 9.52
N GLY A 73 3.64 -18.81 8.23
CA GLY A 73 2.91 -19.86 7.52
C GLY A 73 1.47 -19.48 7.19
N THR A 74 1.11 -18.19 7.25
CA THR A 74 -0.23 -17.72 6.94
C THR A 74 -0.37 -17.44 5.45
N PRO A 75 -1.40 -17.96 4.75
CA PRO A 75 -1.63 -17.63 3.36
C PRO A 75 -1.91 -16.14 3.13
N ALA A 76 -1.16 -15.54 2.21
CA ALA A 76 -1.25 -14.15 1.80
C ALA A 76 -1.32 -14.03 0.27
N ARG A 77 -2.15 -13.07 -0.19
CA ARG A 77 -2.18 -12.59 -1.56
C ARG A 77 -1.13 -11.50 -1.70
N VAL A 78 -0.07 -11.77 -2.46
CA VAL A 78 1.06 -10.87 -2.64
C VAL A 78 0.91 -10.16 -3.98
N LEU A 79 0.78 -8.84 -3.93
CA LEU A 79 0.75 -7.97 -5.09
C LEU A 79 2.17 -7.66 -5.54
N ARG A 80 2.43 -7.91 -6.84
CA ARG A 80 3.73 -7.73 -7.47
C ARG A 80 3.67 -6.70 -8.57
N GLY A 81 4.78 -5.98 -8.74
CA GLY A 81 4.84 -4.87 -9.70
C GLY A 81 6.21 -4.25 -9.82
N VAL A 82 6.33 -3.32 -10.76
CA VAL A 82 7.54 -2.55 -11.04
C VAL A 82 7.45 -1.18 -10.37
N LEU A 83 8.48 -0.81 -9.60
CA LEU A 83 8.56 0.52 -9.01
C LEU A 83 8.82 1.57 -10.10
N ASN A 84 7.92 2.52 -10.24
CA ASN A 84 8.03 3.62 -11.20
C ASN A 84 8.74 4.83 -10.58
N LYS A 85 8.36 5.20 -9.35
CA LYS A 85 8.97 6.30 -8.59
C LYS A 85 8.67 6.18 -7.10
N SER A 86 9.46 6.90 -6.31
CA SER A 86 9.19 7.12 -4.88
C SER A 86 9.33 8.60 -4.55
N GLU A 87 8.57 9.06 -3.57
CA GLU A 87 8.69 10.40 -2.99
C GLU A 87 8.42 10.35 -1.49
N SER A 88 9.01 11.26 -0.73
CA SER A 88 8.80 11.39 0.70
C SER A 88 8.30 12.79 1.02
N LEU A 89 7.28 12.87 1.86
CA LEU A 89 6.68 14.12 2.32
C LEU A 89 6.65 14.12 3.85
N SER A 90 6.65 15.30 4.48
CA SER A 90 6.26 15.37 5.88
C SER A 90 4.81 14.88 6.03
N LYS A 91 4.45 14.37 7.20
CA LYS A 91 3.08 13.92 7.49
C LYS A 91 2.04 15.01 7.24
N ILE A 92 2.38 16.26 7.56
CA ILE A 92 1.49 17.41 7.35
C ILE A 92 1.28 17.65 5.86
N GLU A 93 2.36 17.72 5.08
CA GLU A 93 2.28 17.88 3.63
C GLU A 93 1.51 16.73 2.98
N ALA A 94 1.79 15.49 3.38
CA ALA A 94 1.12 14.30 2.87
C ALA A 94 -0.40 14.31 3.14
N ALA A 95 -0.82 14.74 4.33
CA ALA A 95 -2.23 14.85 4.70
C ALA A 95 -2.96 15.99 3.98
N CYS A 96 -2.25 17.03 3.55
CA CYS A 96 -2.79 18.16 2.80
C CYS A 96 -2.66 18.01 1.28
N ASP A 97 -1.86 17.07 0.78
CA ASP A 97 -1.65 16.87 -0.65
C ASP A 97 -2.89 16.23 -1.28
N ALA A 98 -3.47 16.88 -2.30
CA ALA A 98 -4.68 16.40 -2.98
C ALA A 98 -4.54 14.96 -3.53
N ARG A 99 -3.33 14.53 -3.86
CA ARG A 99 -3.02 13.17 -4.35
C ARG A 99 -3.18 12.12 -3.25
N TYR A 100 -2.89 12.46 -1.99
CA TYR A 100 -2.73 11.50 -0.89
C TYR A 100 -3.68 11.72 0.28
N GLN A 101 -4.27 12.91 0.42
CA GLN A 101 -5.09 13.31 1.57
C GLN A 101 -6.17 12.29 1.96
N HIS A 102 -6.73 11.56 0.99
CA HIS A 102 -7.78 10.56 1.23
C HIS A 102 -7.26 9.30 1.95
N MET A 103 -5.94 9.10 2.03
CA MET A 103 -5.28 8.06 2.81
C MET A 103 -5.21 8.37 4.29
N PHE A 104 -5.48 9.63 4.68
CA PHE A 104 -5.34 10.12 6.05
C PHE A 104 -6.69 10.41 6.72
N ASP A 105 -6.74 10.22 8.04
CA ASP A 105 -7.84 10.64 8.89
C ASP A 105 -7.72 12.12 9.29
N LYS A 106 -8.71 12.64 10.02
CA LYS A 106 -8.71 14.04 10.48
C LYS A 106 -7.54 14.44 11.39
N ASN A 107 -6.81 13.45 11.93
CA ASN A 107 -5.63 13.66 12.78
C ASN A 107 -4.33 13.48 11.97
N GLY A 108 -4.42 13.32 10.65
CA GLY A 108 -3.29 13.09 9.75
C GLY A 108 -2.70 11.68 9.86
N ASN A 109 -3.34 10.72 10.53
CA ASN A 109 -2.88 9.34 10.56
C ASN A 109 -3.42 8.56 9.36
N PHE A 110 -2.72 7.52 8.90
CA PHE A 110 -3.31 6.62 7.91
C PHE A 110 -4.66 6.08 8.37
N LYS A 111 -5.64 6.09 7.47
CA LYS A 111 -6.92 5.43 7.69
C LYS A 111 -6.70 3.94 7.92
N ARG A 112 -7.55 3.33 8.74
CA ARG A 112 -7.48 1.92 9.11
C ARG A 112 -7.55 0.93 7.93
N PRO A 113 -8.34 1.16 6.86
CA PRO A 113 -8.35 0.25 5.71
C PRO A 113 -6.98 0.20 5.02
N SER A 114 -6.49 -1.02 4.78
CA SER A 114 -5.23 -1.29 4.08
C SER A 114 -5.30 -0.96 2.60
N VAL A 115 -6.51 -0.97 2.01
CA VAL A 115 -6.78 -0.68 0.59
C VAL A 115 -7.80 0.44 0.50
N LEU A 116 -7.50 1.43 -0.32
CA LEU A 116 -8.36 2.57 -0.60
C LEU A 116 -8.49 2.74 -2.12
N LYS A 117 -9.74 2.75 -2.60
CA LYS A 117 -10.02 3.09 -3.99
C LYS A 117 -9.82 4.58 -4.17
N ARG A 118 -9.33 4.97 -5.35
CA ARG A 118 -9.31 6.39 -5.73
C ARG A 118 -10.76 6.89 -5.63
N PRO A 119 -11.02 8.04 -4.99
CA PRO A 119 -12.34 8.64 -5.07
C PRO A 119 -12.69 8.81 -6.55
N THR A 120 -13.80 8.23 -7.00
CA THR A 120 -14.39 8.62 -8.28
C THR A 120 -14.68 10.11 -8.16
N ALA A 121 -14.15 10.92 -9.10
CA ALA A 121 -14.59 12.30 -9.23
C ALA A 121 -16.12 12.26 -9.38
N ALA A 122 -16.81 12.94 -8.47
CA ALA A 122 -18.27 13.10 -8.52
C ALA A 122 -18.66 13.99 -9.70
#